data_AF-A0A0C3PXW3-F1
#
_entry.id   AF-A0A0C3PXW3-F1
#
_cell.length_a   1.000
_cell.length_b   1.000
_cell.length_c   1.000
_cell.angle_alpha   90.00
_cell.angle_beta   90.00
_cell.angle_gamma   90.00
#
_symmetry.space_group_name_H-M   'P 1'
#
loop_
_entity.id
_entity.type
_entity.pdbx_description
1 polymer ?
#
loop_
_entity_poly.entity_id
_entity_poly.type
_entity_poly.pdbx_seq_one_letter_code
_entity_poly.pdbx_strand_id
1 'polypeptide(L)'
;MQHHALPVKYLRSVFEDTYFDLDAIERKRSSRDFLERMGIIMPFNATAQYTCDFLHSRSIEEGASESKGTIIKKVHYSKYMPSENYEVCRRHLPNGALDNKNEGYTGLFSLTFTSMKASRKFHDTLEVAKGPSLGATFTLTCPYALPGHHHELEWAASWLERTYDLSYSTRPPNVSEVQYYEVLVIFIHAIGPRVS
;
A
#
# COMPACT_ATOMS: atom_id res chain seq x y z
N MET A 1 -20.69 8.03 -22.16
CA MET A 1 -19.79 9.21 -22.04
C MET A 1 -20.56 10.55 -21.93
N GLN A 2 -21.77 10.61 -21.36
CA GLN A 2 -22.57 11.87 -21.27
C GLN A 2 -22.75 12.43 -19.84
N HIS A 3 -22.26 11.78 -18.79
CA HIS A 3 -22.58 12.17 -17.40
C HIS A 3 -21.63 13.21 -16.76
N HIS A 4 -20.56 13.64 -17.43
CA HIS A 4 -19.54 14.56 -16.84
C HIS A 4 -19.65 16.02 -17.28
N ALA A 5 -20.52 16.37 -18.23
CA ALA A 5 -20.54 17.73 -18.80
C ALA A 5 -21.02 18.80 -17.79
N LEU A 6 -22.02 18.49 -16.97
CA LEU A 6 -22.58 19.43 -15.98
C LEU A 6 -21.61 19.67 -14.81
N PRO A 7 -21.01 18.64 -14.17
CA PRO A 7 -19.99 18.84 -13.14
C PRO A 7 -18.78 19.63 -13.65
N VAL A 8 -18.28 19.33 -14.85
CA VAL A 8 -17.12 20.04 -15.42
C VAL A 8 -17.45 21.52 -15.69
N LYS A 9 -18.65 21.81 -16.20
CA LYS A 9 -19.08 23.19 -16.44
C LYS A 9 -19.23 23.98 -15.13
N TYR A 10 -19.81 23.35 -14.10
CA TYR A 10 -19.93 23.94 -12.78
C TYR A 10 -18.56 24.17 -12.14
N LEU A 11 -17.69 23.15 -12.11
CA LEU A 11 -16.33 23.24 -11.58
C LEU A 11 -15.54 24.36 -12.26
N ARG A 12 -15.65 24.54 -13.58
CA ARG A 12 -15.00 25.66 -14.28
C ARG A 12 -15.54 27.03 -13.88
N SER A 13 -16.83 27.15 -13.61
CA SER A 13 -17.43 28.43 -13.19
C SER A 13 -17.08 28.83 -11.76
N VAL A 14 -16.72 27.87 -10.91
CA VAL A 14 -16.35 28.09 -9.50
C VAL A 14 -14.86 27.85 -9.24
N PHE A 15 -14.08 27.55 -10.28
CA PHE A 15 -12.66 27.26 -10.14
C PHE A 15 -11.91 28.54 -9.83
N GLU A 16 -11.32 28.57 -8.64
CA GLU A 16 -10.35 29.57 -8.22
C GLU A 16 -9.00 28.88 -8.07
N ASP A 17 -7.98 29.38 -8.78
CA ASP A 17 -6.63 28.83 -8.70
C ASP A 17 -5.98 29.27 -7.38
N THR A 18 -6.20 28.47 -6.36
CA THR A 18 -5.59 28.63 -5.02
C THR A 18 -4.31 27.81 -4.90
N TYR A 19 -3.83 27.23 -6.01
CA TYR A 19 -2.65 26.38 -5.99
C TYR A 19 -1.40 27.23 -5.77
N PHE A 20 -0.57 26.83 -4.79
CA PHE A 20 0.63 27.57 -4.48
C PHE A 20 1.65 27.47 -5.63
N ASP A 21 2.11 28.61 -6.13
CA ASP A 21 2.95 28.66 -7.33
C ASP A 21 4.23 27.82 -7.23
N LEU A 22 4.87 27.80 -6.05
CA LEU A 22 6.09 27.01 -5.85
C LEU A 22 5.79 25.50 -5.89
N ASP A 23 4.67 25.07 -5.35
CA ASP A 23 4.23 23.67 -5.45
C ASP A 23 3.94 23.31 -6.91
N ALA A 24 3.42 24.25 -7.71
CA ALA A 24 3.12 24.00 -9.12
C ALA A 24 4.41 23.79 -9.92
N ILE A 25 5.43 24.58 -9.62
CA ILE A 25 6.75 24.47 -10.23
C ILE A 25 7.39 23.14 -9.85
N GLU A 26 7.36 22.76 -8.58
CA GLU A 26 7.93 21.49 -8.12
C GLU A 26 7.17 20.27 -8.65
N ARG A 27 5.84 20.33 -8.69
CA ARG A 27 5.02 19.28 -9.32
C ARG A 27 5.34 19.13 -10.81
N LYS A 28 5.48 20.24 -11.54
CA LYS A 28 5.86 20.23 -12.96
C LYS A 28 7.27 19.67 -13.16
N ARG A 29 8.22 19.99 -12.26
CA ARG A 29 9.58 19.45 -12.30
C ARG A 29 9.55 17.94 -12.05
N SER A 30 8.91 17.51 -10.96
CA SER A 30 8.76 16.10 -10.58
C SER A 30 7.97 15.27 -11.58
N SER A 31 7.07 15.88 -12.37
CA SER A 31 6.32 15.14 -13.39
C SER A 31 7.13 14.80 -14.65
N ARG A 32 8.22 15.52 -14.93
CA ARG A 32 8.97 15.40 -16.21
C ARG A 32 9.62 14.03 -16.39
N ASP A 33 10.16 13.49 -15.31
CA ASP A 33 10.84 12.21 -15.25
C ASP A 33 9.93 11.09 -14.72
N PHE A 34 8.61 11.34 -14.59
CA PHE A 34 7.66 10.36 -14.07
C PHE A 34 7.69 9.03 -14.85
N LEU A 35 7.70 9.08 -16.18
CA LEU A 35 7.71 7.87 -17.02
C LEU A 35 9.01 7.08 -16.88
N GLU A 36 10.15 7.78 -16.81
CA GLU A 36 11.47 7.15 -16.61
C GLU A 36 11.56 6.51 -15.22
N ARG A 37 11.10 7.22 -14.18
CA ARG A 37 10.98 6.67 -12.83
C ARG A 37 10.05 5.48 -12.79
N MET A 38 8.92 5.52 -13.49
CA MET A 38 8.02 4.37 -13.58
C MET A 38 8.73 3.17 -14.20
N GLY A 39 9.53 3.36 -15.27
CA GLY A 39 10.36 2.32 -15.87
C GLY A 39 11.38 1.70 -14.92
N ILE A 40 11.90 2.49 -13.96
CA ILE A 40 12.78 2.03 -12.87
C ILE A 40 11.97 1.34 -11.76
N ILE A 41 10.76 1.81 -11.46
CA ILE A 41 9.82 1.24 -10.46
C ILE A 41 9.32 -0.14 -10.88
N MET A 42 9.15 -0.41 -12.18
CA MET A 42 8.61 -1.70 -12.67
C MET A 42 9.41 -2.94 -12.19
N PRO A 43 10.76 -2.96 -12.27
CA PRO A 43 11.58 -3.98 -11.62
C PRO A 43 11.32 -4.18 -10.12
N PHE A 44 10.99 -3.14 -9.36
CA PHE A 44 10.78 -3.23 -7.91
C PHE A 44 9.43 -3.82 -7.53
N ASN A 45 8.40 -3.62 -8.36
CA ASN A 45 7.14 -4.35 -8.19
C ASN A 45 7.39 -5.87 -8.25
N ALA A 46 8.37 -6.34 -9.04
CA ALA A 46 8.78 -7.74 -9.04
C ALA A 46 9.48 -8.14 -7.72
N THR A 47 10.27 -7.25 -7.12
CA THR A 47 10.84 -7.46 -5.77
C THR A 47 9.75 -7.51 -4.69
N ALA A 48 8.74 -6.63 -4.79
CA ALA A 48 7.58 -6.65 -3.91
C ALA A 48 6.82 -7.98 -4.04
N GLN A 49 6.60 -8.44 -5.27
CA GLN A 49 6.01 -9.75 -5.55
C GLN A 49 6.84 -10.89 -4.94
N TYR A 50 8.16 -10.89 -5.13
CA TYR A 50 9.05 -11.89 -4.52
C TYR A 50 8.98 -11.89 -2.99
N THR A 51 8.95 -10.69 -2.40
CA THR A 51 8.80 -10.51 -0.95
C THR A 51 7.44 -11.05 -0.48
N CYS A 52 6.37 -10.76 -1.23
CA CYS A 52 5.05 -11.28 -0.95
C CYS A 52 5.03 -12.81 -1.05
N ASP A 53 5.61 -13.40 -2.09
CA ASP A 53 5.67 -14.86 -2.28
C ASP A 53 6.46 -15.53 -1.11
N PHE A 54 7.55 -14.90 -0.67
CA PHE A 54 8.33 -15.34 0.49
C PHE A 54 7.57 -15.27 1.82
N LEU A 55 6.81 -14.20 2.05
CA LEU A 55 6.02 -14.01 3.26
C LEU A 55 4.74 -14.87 3.25
N HIS A 56 4.11 -15.01 2.09
CA HIS A 56 2.90 -15.79 1.88
C HIS A 56 3.15 -17.27 2.14
N SER A 57 4.23 -17.84 1.61
CA SER A 57 4.65 -19.23 1.89
C SER A 57 4.96 -19.52 3.37
N ARG A 58 5.12 -18.48 4.20
CA ARG A 58 5.33 -18.58 5.65
C ARG A 58 4.12 -18.09 6.45
N SER A 59 3.03 -17.73 5.79
CA SER A 59 1.82 -17.27 6.44
C SER A 59 0.97 -18.45 6.89
N ILE A 60 0.13 -18.21 7.90
CA ILE A 60 -0.80 -19.21 8.41
C ILE A 60 -1.85 -19.59 7.35
N GLU A 61 -2.26 -18.63 6.51
CA GLU A 61 -3.21 -18.86 5.42
C GLU A 61 -2.75 -19.96 4.44
N GLU A 62 -1.45 -20.04 4.16
CA GLU A 62 -0.85 -21.08 3.30
C GLU A 62 -0.48 -22.38 4.05
N GLY A 63 -0.91 -22.53 5.29
CA GLY A 63 -0.72 -23.74 6.08
C GLY A 63 0.54 -23.76 6.95
N ALA A 64 1.22 -22.62 7.15
CA ALA A 64 2.25 -22.54 8.18
C ALA A 64 1.60 -22.65 9.58
N SER A 65 2.08 -23.56 10.42
CA SER A 65 1.48 -23.76 11.75
C SER A 65 1.94 -22.68 12.74
N GLU A 66 1.00 -22.09 13.48
CA GLU A 66 1.29 -21.22 14.64
C GLU A 66 2.23 -21.90 15.65
N SER A 67 2.12 -23.21 15.81
CA SER A 67 2.96 -24.01 16.72
C SER A 67 4.45 -24.01 16.35
N LYS A 68 4.81 -23.63 15.11
CA LYS A 68 6.19 -23.48 14.64
C LYS A 68 6.75 -22.06 14.82
N GLY A 69 6.01 -21.15 15.49
CA GLY A 69 6.44 -19.78 15.72
C GLY A 69 6.16 -18.82 14.57
N THR A 70 5.24 -19.18 13.67
CA THR A 70 4.78 -18.28 12.61
C THR A 70 4.04 -17.09 13.21
N ILE A 71 4.44 -15.87 12.82
CA ILE A 71 3.84 -14.62 13.29
C ILE A 71 2.92 -13.94 12.28
N ILE A 72 3.02 -14.31 11.00
CA ILE A 72 2.23 -13.70 9.90
C ILE A 72 0.97 -14.52 9.72
N LYS A 73 -0.19 -13.88 9.87
CA LYS A 73 -1.51 -14.49 9.65
C LYS A 73 -1.81 -14.57 8.16
N LYS A 74 -1.76 -13.42 7.47
CA LYS A 74 -2.13 -13.29 6.06
C LYS A 74 -1.35 -12.17 5.37
N VAL A 75 -1.08 -12.36 4.08
CA VAL A 75 -0.46 -11.37 3.20
C VAL A 75 -1.52 -10.82 2.23
N HIS A 76 -1.81 -9.53 2.35
CA HIS A 76 -2.74 -8.84 1.47
C HIS A 76 -1.98 -8.25 0.29
N TYR A 77 -1.96 -9.02 -0.78
CA TYR A 77 -1.36 -8.62 -2.05
C TYR A 77 -2.33 -8.94 -3.19
N SER A 78 -2.46 -8.05 -4.16
CA SER A 78 -3.47 -8.15 -5.23
C SER A 78 -3.36 -9.42 -6.07
N LYS A 79 -2.20 -10.09 -6.06
CA LYS A 79 -1.98 -11.40 -6.68
C LYS A 79 -2.75 -12.53 -5.98
N TYR A 80 -2.87 -12.50 -4.66
CA TYR A 80 -3.55 -13.55 -3.87
C TYR A 80 -5.01 -13.22 -3.59
N MET A 81 -5.40 -11.95 -3.78
CA MET A 81 -6.76 -11.47 -3.63
C MET A 81 -7.24 -10.74 -4.90
N PRO A 82 -7.22 -11.39 -6.08
CA PRO A 82 -7.69 -10.76 -7.29
C PRO A 82 -9.19 -10.52 -7.18
N SER A 83 -9.60 -9.29 -7.43
CA SER A 83 -11.00 -8.96 -7.69
C SER A 83 -11.16 -8.66 -9.17
N GLU A 84 -12.33 -8.98 -9.73
CA GLU A 84 -12.66 -8.65 -11.13
C GLU A 84 -12.42 -7.16 -11.42
N ASN A 85 -12.69 -6.29 -10.45
CA ASN A 85 -12.42 -4.86 -10.52
C ASN A 85 -10.92 -4.54 -10.60
N TYR A 86 -10.07 -5.24 -9.84
CA TYR A 86 -8.63 -5.02 -9.87
C TYR A 86 -8.02 -5.48 -11.20
N GLU A 87 -8.54 -6.56 -11.79
CA GLU A 87 -8.02 -7.09 -13.06
C GLU A 87 -8.18 -6.11 -14.22
N VAL A 88 -9.26 -5.33 -14.22
CA VAL A 88 -9.49 -4.24 -15.20
C VAL A 88 -8.51 -3.07 -14.99
N CYS A 89 -8.10 -2.83 -13.74
CA CYS A 89 -7.18 -1.76 -13.38
C CYS A 89 -5.70 -2.17 -13.41
N ARG A 90 -5.37 -3.42 -13.79
CA ARG A 90 -3.98 -3.85 -13.91
C ARG A 90 -3.23 -2.96 -14.88
N ARG A 91 -1.95 -2.74 -14.57
CA ARG A 91 -1.10 -1.89 -15.39
C ARG A 91 -0.74 -2.62 -16.68
N HIS A 92 -1.06 -1.98 -17.79
CA HIS A 92 -0.67 -2.43 -19.13
C HIS A 92 0.51 -1.59 -19.64
N LEU A 93 1.42 -2.23 -20.35
CA LEU A 93 2.47 -1.58 -21.12
C LEU A 93 1.86 -0.79 -22.29
N PRO A 94 2.61 0.14 -22.92
CA PRO A 94 2.10 0.95 -24.03
C PRO A 94 1.57 0.14 -25.23
N ASN A 95 2.01 -1.11 -25.37
CA ASN A 95 1.56 -2.06 -26.40
C ASN A 95 0.31 -2.85 -25.99
N GLY A 96 -0.30 -2.56 -24.84
CA GLY A 96 -1.49 -3.24 -24.31
C GLY A 96 -1.22 -4.58 -23.63
N ALA A 97 0.03 -5.07 -23.60
CA ALA A 97 0.40 -6.27 -22.85
C ALA A 97 0.51 -5.97 -21.35
N LEU A 98 0.34 -6.98 -20.49
CA LEU A 98 0.70 -6.86 -19.08
C LEU A 98 2.22 -6.67 -18.94
N ASP A 99 2.63 -6.05 -17.85
CA ASP A 99 4.05 -5.93 -17.52
C ASP A 99 4.66 -7.34 -17.33
N ASN A 100 5.57 -7.72 -18.24
CA ASN A 100 6.20 -9.04 -18.25
C ASN A 100 6.98 -9.37 -16.96
N LYS A 101 7.27 -8.39 -16.09
CA LYS A 101 8.06 -8.60 -14.86
C LYS A 101 7.24 -8.79 -13.59
N ASN A 102 6.03 -8.23 -13.52
CA ASN A 102 5.19 -8.24 -12.31
C ASN A 102 3.69 -8.45 -12.62
N GLU A 103 3.37 -8.87 -13.86
CA GLU A 103 1.99 -9.12 -14.32
C GLU A 103 1.04 -7.92 -14.18
N GLY A 104 1.59 -6.70 -14.06
CA GLY A 104 0.83 -5.47 -13.85
C GLY A 104 0.47 -5.18 -12.39
N TYR A 105 0.95 -5.97 -11.43
CA TYR A 105 0.77 -5.74 -9.99
C TYR A 105 1.63 -4.57 -9.48
N THR A 106 1.21 -3.97 -8.36
CA THR A 106 1.88 -2.81 -7.74
C THR A 106 2.85 -3.25 -6.65
N GLY A 107 3.76 -2.37 -6.22
CA GLY A 107 4.65 -2.63 -5.09
C GLY A 107 4.03 -2.45 -3.70
N LEU A 108 2.69 -2.45 -3.61
CA LEU A 108 1.95 -2.20 -2.38
C LEU A 108 1.36 -3.51 -1.83
N PHE A 109 1.62 -3.79 -0.56
CA PHE A 109 0.98 -4.90 0.15
C PHE A 109 0.85 -4.59 1.64
N SER A 110 -0.04 -5.31 2.32
CA SER A 110 -0.13 -5.25 3.77
C SER A 110 -0.06 -6.63 4.40
N LEU A 111 0.32 -6.67 5.67
CA LEU A 111 0.50 -7.90 6.44
C LEU A 111 -0.34 -7.85 7.70
N THR A 112 -1.04 -8.94 7.99
CA THR A 112 -1.68 -9.14 9.29
C THR A 112 -0.90 -10.13 10.13
N PHE A 113 -0.86 -9.92 11.43
CA PHE A 113 -0.06 -10.71 12.38
C PHE A 113 -0.93 -11.45 13.39
N THR A 114 -0.41 -12.53 13.95
CA THR A 114 -1.07 -13.31 15.02
C THR A 114 -1.23 -12.52 16.31
N SER A 115 -0.35 -11.55 16.55
CA SER A 115 -0.42 -10.68 17.73
C SER A 115 0.12 -9.29 17.45
N MET A 116 -0.42 -8.32 18.18
CA MET A 116 0.07 -6.94 18.18
C MET A 116 1.56 -6.86 18.56
N LYS A 117 2.01 -7.66 19.53
CA LYS A 117 3.42 -7.67 19.97
C LYS A 117 4.35 -8.11 18.84
N ALA A 118 3.94 -9.11 18.06
CA ALA A 118 4.72 -9.58 16.92
C ALA A 118 4.78 -8.53 15.82
N SER A 119 3.66 -7.88 15.50
CA SER A 119 3.62 -6.82 14.49
C SER A 119 4.44 -5.58 14.89
N ARG A 120 4.31 -5.10 16.14
CA ARG A 120 5.16 -4.01 16.66
C ARG A 120 6.62 -4.37 16.54
N LYS A 121 7.00 -5.57 17.00
CA LYS A 121 8.39 -6.02 16.91
C LYS A 121 8.86 -6.10 15.46
N PHE A 122 8.05 -6.63 14.55
CA PHE A 122 8.35 -6.70 13.13
C PHE A 122 8.59 -5.30 12.54
N HIS A 123 7.62 -4.38 12.70
CA HIS A 123 7.72 -2.99 12.25
C HIS A 123 8.94 -2.26 12.87
N ASP A 124 9.22 -2.50 14.14
CA ASP A 124 10.35 -1.88 14.83
C ASP A 124 11.70 -2.40 14.34
N THR A 125 11.77 -3.68 13.95
CA THR A 125 12.98 -4.30 13.39
C THR A 125 13.22 -4.00 11.91
N LEU A 126 12.23 -3.49 11.18
CA LEU A 126 12.42 -3.12 9.78
C LEU A 126 13.28 -1.85 9.68
N GLU A 127 14.45 -2.00 9.05
CA GLU A 127 15.37 -0.90 8.73
C GLU A 127 14.93 -0.18 7.44
N VAL A 128 13.68 0.29 7.44
CA VAL A 128 13.08 1.03 6.34
C VAL A 128 12.48 2.33 6.87
N ALA A 129 12.19 3.26 5.98
CA ALA A 129 11.57 4.51 6.39
C ALA A 129 10.17 4.27 6.97
N LYS A 130 9.78 5.07 7.97
CA LYS A 130 8.49 4.94 8.64
C LYS A 130 7.69 6.21 8.44
N GLY A 131 6.46 6.11 7.93
CA GLY A 131 5.61 7.29 7.79
C GLY A 131 4.41 7.11 6.86
N PRO A 132 3.44 8.04 6.85
CA PRO A 132 2.21 7.93 6.07
C PRO A 132 2.35 8.24 4.57
N SER A 133 3.57 8.30 4.02
CA SER A 133 3.80 8.81 2.67
C SER A 133 3.58 7.76 1.58
N LEU A 134 2.92 8.17 0.50
CA LEU A 134 2.74 7.40 -0.73
C LEU A 134 3.48 8.09 -1.88
N GLY A 135 4.07 7.31 -2.78
CA GLY A 135 4.79 7.88 -3.93
C GLY A 135 6.21 8.37 -3.62
N ALA A 136 6.71 8.13 -2.40
CA ALA A 136 8.11 8.31 -2.05
C ALA A 136 8.99 7.39 -2.89
N THR A 137 10.28 7.66 -2.97
CA THR A 137 11.20 6.83 -3.75
C THR A 137 12.08 5.97 -2.85
N PHE A 138 11.55 5.44 -1.77
CA PHE A 138 12.23 4.47 -0.91
C PHE A 138 11.18 3.56 -0.27
N THR A 139 11.60 2.37 0.18
CA THR A 139 10.70 1.47 0.86
C THR A 139 10.29 2.11 2.17
N LEU A 140 8.98 2.18 2.37
CA LEU A 140 8.42 2.79 3.54
C LEU A 140 7.33 1.89 4.12
N THR A 141 7.24 1.88 5.44
CA THR A 141 6.23 1.13 6.17
C THR A 141 5.44 2.05 7.06
N CYS A 142 4.16 1.76 7.23
CA CYS A 142 3.36 2.41 8.24
C CYS A 142 2.38 1.44 8.90
N PRO A 143 2.05 1.67 10.18
CA PRO A 143 0.91 1.02 10.81
C PRO A 143 -0.37 1.50 10.11
N TYR A 144 -1.23 0.59 9.65
CA TYR A 144 -2.36 0.90 8.74
C TYR A 144 -3.30 1.99 9.26
N ALA A 145 -3.60 2.00 10.57
CA ALA A 145 -4.57 2.92 11.15
C ALA A 145 -4.00 4.31 11.55
N LEU A 146 -2.69 4.52 11.49
CA LEU A 146 -2.04 5.78 11.91
C LEU A 146 -2.29 6.97 10.96
N PRO A 147 -2.17 6.81 9.63
CA PRO A 147 -2.16 7.94 8.68
C PRO A 147 -3.50 8.68 8.51
N GLY A 148 -4.62 7.95 8.47
CA GLY A 148 -5.90 8.48 7.99
C GLY A 148 -7.06 8.37 8.98
N HIS A 149 -6.97 7.47 9.96
CA HIS A 149 -8.09 7.16 10.86
C HIS A 149 -7.72 7.31 12.34
N HIS A 150 -6.71 8.11 12.68
CA HIS A 150 -6.32 8.31 14.08
C HIS A 150 -7.45 8.88 14.97
N HIS A 151 -8.43 9.58 14.37
CA HIS A 151 -9.65 10.04 15.03
C HIS A 151 -10.84 9.09 14.88
N GLU A 152 -10.74 8.07 14.03
CA GLU A 152 -11.83 7.16 13.64
C GLU A 152 -11.42 5.70 13.85
N LEU A 153 -10.61 5.44 14.86
CA LEU A 153 -9.98 4.14 15.09
C LEU A 153 -11.01 3.03 15.36
N GLU A 154 -12.16 3.34 15.97
CA GLU A 154 -13.28 2.39 16.12
C GLU A 154 -13.94 2.04 14.79
N TRP A 155 -14.11 3.03 13.90
CA TRP A 155 -14.62 2.80 12.55
C TRP A 155 -13.63 1.99 11.72
N ALA A 156 -12.34 2.33 11.77
CA ALA A 156 -11.30 1.56 11.11
C ALA A 156 -11.25 0.12 11.63
N ALA A 157 -11.35 -0.08 12.95
CA ALA A 157 -11.46 -1.41 13.54
C ALA A 157 -12.66 -2.20 13.00
N SER A 158 -13.81 -1.57 12.82
CA SER A 158 -15.00 -2.25 12.26
C SER A 158 -14.80 -2.74 10.83
N TRP A 159 -14.06 -1.99 10.00
CA TRP A 159 -13.69 -2.44 8.65
C TRP A 159 -12.69 -3.57 8.69
N LEU A 160 -11.67 -3.49 9.56
CA LEU A 160 -10.72 -4.57 9.77
C LEU A 160 -11.44 -5.85 10.28
N GLU A 161 -12.36 -5.75 11.24
CA GLU A 161 -13.16 -6.88 11.74
C GLU A 161 -14.02 -7.51 10.64
N ARG A 162 -14.67 -6.68 9.83
CA ARG A 162 -15.56 -7.12 8.74
C ARG A 162 -14.80 -7.71 7.55
N THR A 163 -13.60 -7.23 7.28
CA THR A 163 -12.76 -7.70 6.18
C THR A 163 -11.92 -8.93 6.57
N TYR A 164 -11.63 -9.14 7.86
CA TYR A 164 -10.67 -10.17 8.32
C TYR A 164 -11.24 -11.25 9.26
N ASP A 165 -12.57 -11.30 9.43
CA ASP A 165 -13.28 -12.30 10.24
C ASP A 165 -12.56 -12.58 11.57
N LEU A 166 -12.26 -11.50 12.29
CA LEU A 166 -11.58 -11.52 13.59
C LEU A 166 -12.52 -12.01 14.70
N SER A 167 -13.16 -13.17 14.50
CA SER A 167 -14.12 -13.79 15.41
C SER A 167 -13.50 -14.39 16.67
N TYR A 168 -12.17 -14.40 16.81
CA TYR A 168 -11.45 -15.08 17.90
C TYR A 168 -11.01 -14.19 19.08
N SER A 169 -11.26 -12.87 19.06
CA SER A 169 -11.00 -12.02 20.23
C SER A 169 -12.32 -11.65 20.89
N THR A 170 -12.59 -12.19 22.09
CA THR A 170 -13.77 -11.89 22.91
C THR A 170 -13.82 -10.45 23.44
N ARG A 171 -12.93 -9.58 22.94
CA ARG A 171 -12.84 -8.16 23.28
C ARG A 171 -12.44 -7.37 22.02
N PRO A 172 -13.16 -6.30 21.64
CA PRO A 172 -12.70 -5.41 20.59
C PRO A 172 -11.31 -4.87 20.97
N PRO A 173 -10.33 -4.89 20.05
CA PRO A 173 -8.99 -4.38 20.34
C PRO A 173 -9.10 -2.92 20.79
N ASN A 174 -8.31 -2.55 21.80
CA ASN A 174 -8.34 -1.19 22.29
C ASN A 174 -7.90 -0.24 21.15
N VAL A 175 -8.43 0.98 21.12
CA VAL A 175 -8.26 1.92 20.00
C VAL A 175 -6.78 2.16 19.61
N SER A 176 -5.87 2.17 20.59
CA SER A 176 -4.41 2.26 20.40
C SER A 176 -3.73 0.99 19.86
N GLU A 177 -4.44 -0.13 19.83
CA GLU A 177 -3.93 -1.47 19.49
C GLU A 177 -4.20 -1.83 18.02
N VAL A 178 -5.29 -1.30 17.46
CA VAL A 178 -5.72 -1.49 16.06
C VAL A 178 -4.62 -1.11 15.06
N GLN A 179 -3.84 -0.09 15.40
CA GLN A 179 -2.77 0.47 14.56
C GLN A 179 -1.73 -0.56 14.14
N TYR A 180 -1.44 -1.51 15.02
CA TYR A 180 -0.36 -2.47 14.83
C TYR A 180 -0.86 -3.85 14.48
N TYR A 181 -2.15 -4.08 14.22
CA TYR A 181 -2.56 -5.40 13.71
C TYR A 181 -2.22 -5.59 12.23
N GLU A 182 -2.05 -4.48 11.51
CA GLU A 182 -1.73 -4.46 10.09
C GLU A 182 -0.58 -3.49 9.81
N VAL A 183 0.46 -3.98 9.14
CA VAL A 183 1.57 -3.15 8.65
C VAL A 183 1.42 -3.03 7.14
N LEU A 184 1.24 -1.79 6.67
CA LEU A 184 1.29 -1.45 5.27
C LEU A 184 2.76 -1.31 4.87
N VAL A 185 3.17 -2.04 3.84
CA VAL A 185 4.52 -1.99 3.30
C VAL A 185 4.45 -1.50 1.87
N ILE A 186 5.23 -0.47 1.59
CA ILE A 186 5.20 0.25 0.32
C ILE A 186 6.60 0.21 -0.26
N PHE A 187 6.77 -0.58 -1.33
CA PHE A 187 8.02 -0.61 -2.09
C PHE A 187 7.97 0.40 -3.23
N ILE A 188 8.79 1.42 -3.12
CA ILE A 188 9.13 2.33 -4.21
C ILE A 188 10.62 2.65 -4.00
N HIS A 189 11.51 2.73 -5.01
CA HIS A 189 12.91 3.12 -4.77
C HIS A 189 13.42 4.13 -5.82
N ALA A 190 14.25 5.09 -5.41
CA ALA A 190 15.02 6.03 -6.22
C ALA A 190 16.50 5.71 -6.13
N ILE A 191 17.14 5.99 -7.24
CA ILE A 191 18.51 6.46 -7.27
C ILE A 191 18.49 7.90 -6.71
N GLY A 192 19.00 8.11 -5.50
CA GLY A 192 19.44 9.46 -5.10
C GLY A 192 20.65 9.86 -5.96
N PRO A 193 20.90 11.16 -6.20
CA PRO A 193 22.15 11.57 -6.84
C PRO A 193 23.31 11.01 -6.02
N ARG A 194 24.32 10.44 -6.68
CA ARG A 194 25.59 10.14 -6.01
C ARG A 194 26.05 11.43 -5.35
N VAL A 195 26.01 11.47 -4.02
CA VAL A 195 26.73 12.49 -3.28
C VAL A 195 28.20 12.16 -3.52
N SER A 196 28.84 12.95 -4.37
CA SER A 196 30.29 13.01 -4.53
C SER A 196 30.92 13.75 -3.36
#